data_AF-E1QSR8-F1
#
_entry.id   AF-E1QSR8-F1
#
_cell.length_a   1.000
_cell.length_b   1.000
_cell.length_c   1.000
_cell.angle_alpha   90.00
_cell.angle_beta   90.00
_cell.angle_gamma   90.00
#
_symmetry.space_group_name_H-M   'P 1'
#
loop_
_entity.id
_entity.type
_entity.pdbx_description
1 polymer ?
#
loop_
_entity_poly.entity_id
_entity_poly.type
_entity_poly.pdbx_seq_one_letter_code
_entity_poly.pdbx_strand_id
1 'polypeptide(L)'
;MAECTPRIREVRYWDEAWWEEGFKGIDEAYSRLRGLLDAVKEVELKLTGSDLSQLLRSQQMRDFTMKVILGGFRQECVNKTLNADDVKGCFNSNALARFYREVFGIGLSNDDIAKFVNVAQYVGLEKAGEGLRIVSMRSYVMDTLNGILTSFINVYKVAGRQVPNPMRYNVDKPEDLAQAFIDTTNALLKLLPLYNPFTFFIQSLDFTPKPYLRLMYCDKLFSSDVTNLMAKYGIRLTTLLKPSISKELDEELAIIGHEENSLGRHLLATVWHIYELTYWLKGKDYVKNIDDEFRKYVEKYSIYLDEFYRRLTGSGFEGVCSMMLDINIYYGSNINIYGRSIFGRDVFSFSRRGCGEIRMSLSYSEFLELFSPLMFLGLIFRHPLSNEIFTVG
;
A
#
# COMPACT_ATOMS: atom_id res chain seq x y z
N MET A 1 24.14 24.37 -26.42
CA MET A 1 22.84 23.70 -26.18
C MET A 1 22.24 24.35 -24.94
N ALA A 2 21.01 24.85 -24.99
CA ALA A 2 20.37 25.40 -23.80
C ALA A 2 20.28 24.30 -22.73
N GLU A 3 20.64 24.62 -21.48
CA GLU A 3 20.48 23.69 -20.37
C GLU A 3 19.01 23.32 -20.22
N CYS A 4 18.66 22.09 -20.57
CA CYS A 4 17.32 21.58 -20.33
C CYS A 4 17.07 21.56 -18.83
N THR A 5 15.97 22.17 -18.39
CA THR A 5 15.52 22.15 -17.00
C THR A 5 14.39 21.12 -16.86
N PRO A 6 14.48 20.17 -15.91
CA PRO A 6 13.41 19.22 -15.65
C PRO A 6 12.07 19.90 -15.41
N ARG A 7 10.99 19.29 -15.91
CA ARG A 7 9.63 19.82 -15.78
C ARG A 7 9.06 19.65 -14.37
N ILE A 8 9.60 18.71 -13.58
CA ILE A 8 9.26 18.50 -12.17
C ILE A 8 10.43 19.02 -11.34
N ARG A 9 10.25 20.21 -10.77
CA ARG A 9 11.35 20.97 -10.14
C ARG A 9 11.80 20.37 -8.81
N GLU A 10 10.91 19.63 -8.16
CA GLU A 10 11.12 18.98 -6.88
C GLU A 10 12.00 17.72 -7.00
N VAL A 11 12.15 17.17 -8.21
CA VAL A 11 12.96 15.98 -8.49
C VAL A 11 14.37 16.40 -8.86
N ARG A 12 15.32 16.17 -7.95
CA ARG A 12 16.74 16.52 -8.12
C ARG A 12 17.60 15.28 -8.24
N TYR A 13 17.26 14.41 -9.20
CA TYR A 13 17.87 13.09 -9.37
C TYR A 13 19.40 13.11 -9.59
N TRP A 14 19.97 14.26 -9.98
CA TRP A 14 21.42 14.45 -10.15
C TRP A 14 22.14 14.91 -8.88
N ASP A 15 21.41 15.25 -7.82
CA ASP A 15 21.94 15.76 -6.56
C ASP A 15 21.96 14.64 -5.52
N GLU A 16 23.16 14.22 -5.11
CA GLU A 16 23.33 13.16 -4.11
C GLU A 16 22.67 13.50 -2.77
N ALA A 17 22.62 14.77 -2.37
CA ALA A 17 21.97 15.16 -1.11
C ALA A 17 20.46 14.93 -1.14
N TRP A 18 19.83 15.00 -2.32
CA TRP A 18 18.41 14.70 -2.50
C TRP A 18 18.11 13.21 -2.35
N TRP A 19 19.02 12.34 -2.79
CA TRP A 19 18.91 10.89 -2.55
C TRP A 19 18.96 10.58 -1.04
N GLU A 20 19.93 11.15 -0.33
CA GLU A 20 20.02 11.02 1.13
C GLU A 20 18.78 11.55 1.86
N GLU A 21 18.21 12.67 1.38
CA GLU A 21 16.94 13.20 1.89
C GLU A 21 15.78 12.23 1.68
N GLY A 22 15.69 11.60 0.50
CA GLY A 22 14.69 10.57 0.20
C GLY A 22 14.76 9.37 1.17
N PHE A 23 15.98 8.93 1.53
CA PHE A 23 16.17 7.85 2.51
C PHE A 23 15.73 8.22 3.92
N LYS A 24 15.80 9.49 4.36
CA LYS A 24 15.34 9.87 5.70
C LYS A 24 13.86 9.55 5.93
N GLY A 25 13.02 9.74 4.90
CA GLY A 25 11.60 9.36 4.98
C GLY A 25 11.41 7.84 5.10
N ILE A 26 12.21 7.07 4.36
CA ILE A 26 12.22 5.60 4.42
C ILE A 26 12.70 5.13 5.81
N ASP A 27 13.72 5.80 6.38
CA ASP A 27 14.26 5.51 7.70
C ASP A 27 13.22 5.74 8.80
N GLU A 28 12.52 6.88 8.77
CA GLU A 28 11.44 7.21 9.71
C GLU A 28 10.32 6.17 9.64
N ALA A 29 9.85 5.84 8.43
CA ALA A 29 8.78 4.88 8.21
C ALA A 29 9.16 3.47 8.64
N TYR A 30 10.37 3.01 8.31
CA TYR A 30 10.90 1.72 8.74
C TYR A 30 10.98 1.62 10.27
N SER A 31 11.59 2.62 10.90
CA SER A 31 11.83 2.63 12.35
C SER A 31 10.52 2.52 13.12
N ARG A 32 9.49 3.27 12.72
CA ARG A 32 8.15 3.22 13.33
C ARG A 32 7.44 1.91 13.05
N LEU A 33 7.47 1.43 11.81
CA LEU A 33 6.84 0.16 11.45
C LEU A 33 7.42 -1.00 12.23
N ARG A 34 8.75 -1.13 12.26
CA ARG A 34 9.41 -2.19 13.00
C ARG A 34 9.10 -2.10 14.51
N GLY A 35 9.15 -0.88 15.05
CA GLY A 35 8.78 -0.60 16.43
C GLY A 35 7.35 -1.02 16.78
N LEU A 36 6.38 -0.70 15.91
CA LEU A 36 4.99 -1.12 16.08
C LEU A 36 4.88 -2.64 16.07
N LEU A 37 5.50 -3.33 15.11
CA LEU A 37 5.43 -4.78 15.00
C LEU A 37 6.05 -5.47 16.22
N ASP A 38 7.16 -4.95 16.73
CA ASP A 38 7.79 -5.43 17.97
C ASP A 38 6.83 -5.20 19.17
N ALA A 39 6.20 -4.02 19.28
CA ALA A 39 5.24 -3.72 20.35
C ALA A 39 3.95 -4.58 20.28
N VAL A 40 3.41 -4.84 19.09
CA VAL A 40 2.30 -5.78 18.88
C VAL A 40 2.73 -7.17 19.36
N LYS A 41 3.94 -7.60 19.03
CA LYS A 41 4.44 -8.92 19.45
C LYS A 41 4.58 -9.03 20.96
N GLU A 42 5.05 -7.99 21.63
CA GLU A 42 5.11 -7.96 23.09
C GLU A 42 3.72 -8.06 23.73
N VAL A 43 2.73 -7.34 23.21
CA VAL A 43 1.34 -7.43 23.70
C VAL A 43 0.74 -8.81 23.42
N GLU A 44 1.00 -9.38 22.25
CA GLU A 44 0.58 -10.73 21.90
C GLU A 44 1.14 -11.76 22.90
N LEU A 45 2.44 -11.69 23.22
CA LEU A 45 3.09 -12.58 24.19
C LEU A 45 2.54 -12.42 25.61
N LYS A 46 2.13 -11.20 26.01
CA LYS A 46 1.54 -10.93 27.33
C LYS A 46 0.11 -11.47 27.46
N LEU A 47 -0.65 -11.51 26.37
CA LEU A 47 -2.09 -11.79 26.41
C LEU A 47 -2.48 -13.17 25.88
N THR A 48 -1.87 -13.61 24.78
CA THR A 48 -2.33 -14.81 24.07
C THR A 48 -1.93 -16.09 24.80
N GLY A 49 -2.76 -17.12 24.68
CA GLY A 49 -2.53 -18.42 25.32
C GLY A 49 -2.81 -18.48 26.83
N SER A 50 -2.94 -17.32 27.48
CA SER A 50 -3.35 -17.22 28.89
C SER A 50 -4.86 -17.41 29.05
N ASP A 51 -5.25 -18.01 30.18
CA ASP A 51 -6.66 -18.10 30.57
C ASP A 51 -7.18 -16.71 30.97
N LEU A 52 -8.33 -16.33 30.43
CA LEU A 52 -8.89 -14.99 30.63
C LEU A 52 -9.18 -14.73 32.12
N SER A 53 -9.61 -15.73 32.89
CA SER A 53 -9.84 -15.57 34.33
C SER A 53 -8.57 -15.15 35.08
N GLN A 54 -7.40 -15.66 34.67
CA GLN A 54 -6.12 -15.32 35.29
C GLN A 54 -5.72 -13.87 35.01
N LEU A 55 -5.90 -13.42 33.76
CA LEU A 55 -5.65 -12.05 33.36
C LEU A 55 -6.56 -11.05 34.11
N LEU A 56 -7.83 -11.42 34.30
CA LEU A 56 -8.80 -10.59 35.02
C LEU A 56 -8.57 -10.52 36.54
N ARG A 57 -7.94 -11.55 37.13
CA ARG A 57 -7.52 -11.56 38.55
C ARG A 57 -6.26 -10.74 38.79
N SER A 58 -5.42 -10.52 37.77
CA SER A 58 -4.21 -9.72 37.88
C SER A 58 -4.55 -8.22 37.96
N GLN A 59 -4.18 -7.56 39.06
CA GLN A 59 -4.42 -6.12 39.23
C GLN A 59 -3.73 -5.27 38.15
N GLN A 60 -2.59 -5.73 37.63
CA GLN A 60 -1.85 -5.03 36.57
C GLN A 60 -2.50 -5.21 35.19
N MET A 61 -3.04 -6.40 34.90
CA MET A 61 -3.53 -6.74 33.55
C MET A 61 -5.03 -6.59 33.39
N ARG A 62 -5.82 -6.56 34.47
CA ARG A 62 -7.29 -6.54 34.41
C ARG A 62 -7.83 -5.44 33.50
N ASP A 63 -7.44 -4.20 33.73
CA ASP A 63 -7.96 -3.05 32.97
C ASP A 63 -7.50 -3.08 31.52
N PHE A 64 -6.24 -3.47 31.30
CA PHE A 64 -5.67 -3.65 29.96
C PHE A 64 -6.47 -4.70 29.18
N THR A 65 -6.60 -5.90 29.75
CA THR A 65 -7.32 -7.02 29.16
C THR A 65 -8.77 -6.67 28.90
N MET A 66 -9.48 -6.08 29.87
CA MET A 66 -10.88 -5.68 29.71
C MET A 66 -11.09 -4.71 28.55
N LYS A 67 -10.20 -3.73 28.38
CA LYS A 67 -10.26 -2.81 27.23
C LYS A 67 -9.95 -3.50 25.90
N VAL A 68 -9.03 -4.46 25.88
CA VAL A 68 -8.72 -5.26 24.67
C VAL A 68 -9.90 -6.15 24.26
N ILE A 69 -10.65 -6.72 25.22
CA ILE A 69 -11.75 -7.65 24.88
C ILE A 69 -13.12 -6.99 24.76
N LEU A 70 -13.39 -5.93 25.53
CA LEU A 70 -14.71 -5.28 25.63
C LEU A 70 -14.64 -3.74 25.57
N GLY A 71 -13.49 -3.14 25.29
CA GLY A 71 -13.36 -1.69 25.13
C GLY A 71 -14.28 -1.16 24.01
N GLY A 72 -15.28 -0.36 24.40
CA GLY A 72 -16.30 0.16 23.50
C GLY A 72 -17.49 -0.79 23.27
N PHE A 73 -17.66 -1.82 24.09
CA PHE A 73 -18.86 -2.67 24.12
C PHE A 73 -20.07 -1.91 24.69
N ARG A 74 -21.24 -2.08 24.07
CA ARG A 74 -22.46 -1.34 24.43
C ARG A 74 -23.14 -1.95 25.64
N GLN A 75 -23.55 -1.10 26.58
CA GLN A 75 -24.26 -1.53 27.79
C GLN A 75 -25.58 -2.25 27.49
N GLU A 76 -26.29 -1.84 26.43
CA GLU A 76 -27.54 -2.47 25.99
C GLU A 76 -27.40 -3.94 25.57
N CYS A 77 -26.17 -4.40 25.30
CA CYS A 77 -25.88 -5.79 24.98
C CYS A 77 -25.55 -6.66 26.19
N VAL A 78 -25.22 -6.06 27.35
CA VAL A 78 -24.85 -6.80 28.57
C VAL A 78 -26.03 -7.60 29.12
N ASN A 79 -27.25 -7.08 28.97
CA ASN A 79 -28.48 -7.71 29.48
C ASN A 79 -29.21 -8.56 28.43
N LYS A 80 -28.59 -8.81 27.28
CA LYS A 80 -29.14 -9.64 26.20
C LYS A 80 -28.43 -10.98 26.20
N THR A 81 -29.17 -12.05 25.92
CA THR A 81 -28.54 -13.32 25.54
C THR A 81 -28.02 -13.17 24.12
N LEU A 82 -26.70 -13.14 23.97
CA LEU A 82 -26.02 -12.96 22.69
C LEU A 82 -25.64 -14.30 22.07
N ASN A 83 -25.73 -14.40 20.76
CA ASN A 83 -24.98 -15.37 19.97
C ASN A 83 -23.79 -14.68 19.26
N ALA A 84 -22.98 -15.45 18.51
CA ALA A 84 -21.79 -14.92 17.83
C ALA A 84 -22.09 -13.85 16.77
N ASP A 85 -23.24 -13.92 16.10
CA ASP A 85 -23.61 -12.95 15.08
C ASP A 85 -24.04 -11.61 15.70
N ASP A 86 -24.68 -11.65 16.87
CA ASP A 86 -25.12 -10.46 17.61
C ASP A 86 -23.93 -9.60 18.08
N VAL A 87 -22.78 -10.23 18.39
CA VAL A 87 -21.60 -9.56 18.96
C VAL A 87 -21.12 -8.39 18.10
N LYS A 88 -21.21 -8.49 16.77
CA LYS A 88 -20.75 -7.41 15.87
C LYS A 88 -21.53 -6.11 16.10
N GLY A 89 -22.84 -6.20 16.33
CA GLY A 89 -23.70 -5.04 16.60
C GLY A 89 -23.50 -4.44 17.99
N CYS A 90 -22.82 -5.17 18.89
CA CYS A 90 -22.62 -4.78 20.28
C CYS A 90 -21.39 -3.91 20.53
N PHE A 91 -20.59 -3.62 19.51
CA PHE A 91 -19.49 -2.67 19.61
C PHE A 91 -19.87 -1.31 19.03
N ASN A 92 -19.39 -0.24 19.67
CA ASN A 92 -19.44 1.09 19.07
C ASN A 92 -18.58 1.15 17.80
N SER A 93 -18.86 2.11 16.93
CA SER A 93 -18.05 2.31 15.73
C SER A 93 -16.59 2.56 16.11
N ASN A 94 -16.25 3.32 17.14
CA ASN A 94 -14.85 3.53 17.57
C ASN A 94 -14.37 2.55 18.67
N ALA A 95 -14.86 1.32 18.70
CA ALA A 95 -14.52 0.36 19.76
C ALA A 95 -13.06 -0.13 19.70
N LEU A 96 -12.33 0.05 20.80
CA LEU A 96 -10.93 -0.37 20.92
C LEU A 96 -10.76 -1.89 20.81
N ALA A 97 -11.67 -2.67 21.40
CA ALA A 97 -11.61 -4.13 21.30
C ALA A 97 -11.76 -4.62 19.86
N ARG A 98 -12.62 -3.96 19.08
CA ARG A 98 -12.78 -4.25 17.66
C ARG A 98 -11.51 -3.90 16.88
N PHE A 99 -10.90 -2.76 17.19
CA PHE A 99 -9.61 -2.38 16.62
C PHE A 99 -8.52 -3.42 16.91
N TYR A 100 -8.36 -3.84 18.17
CA TYR A 100 -7.39 -4.89 18.54
C TYR A 100 -7.62 -6.19 17.77
N ARG A 101 -8.86 -6.64 17.67
CA ARG A 101 -9.20 -7.89 16.98
C ARG A 101 -9.01 -7.82 15.47
N GLU A 102 -9.48 -6.76 14.82
CA GLU A 102 -9.49 -6.69 13.36
C GLU A 102 -8.19 -6.10 12.78
N VAL A 103 -7.50 -5.23 13.51
CA VAL A 103 -6.24 -4.61 13.07
C VAL A 103 -5.04 -5.40 13.56
N PHE A 104 -4.95 -5.72 14.86
CA PHE A 104 -3.81 -6.48 15.39
C PHE A 104 -4.01 -7.99 15.41
N GLY A 105 -5.24 -8.48 15.25
CA GLY A 105 -5.52 -9.91 15.37
C GLY A 105 -5.53 -10.40 16.81
N ILE A 106 -5.64 -9.54 17.82
CA ILE A 106 -5.55 -9.93 19.23
C ILE A 106 -6.93 -9.76 19.88
N GLY A 107 -7.46 -10.83 20.48
CA GLY A 107 -8.72 -10.75 21.23
C GLY A 107 -9.40 -12.09 21.44
N LEU A 108 -10.69 -12.04 21.76
CA LEU A 108 -11.57 -13.20 21.84
C LEU A 108 -12.34 -13.40 20.51
N SER A 109 -12.68 -14.65 20.22
CA SER A 109 -13.62 -14.97 19.14
C SER A 109 -15.01 -14.39 19.44
N ASN A 110 -15.87 -14.23 18.43
CA ASN A 110 -17.24 -13.78 18.67
C ASN A 110 -18.01 -14.77 19.58
N ASP A 111 -17.81 -16.08 19.40
CA ASP A 111 -18.41 -17.10 20.26
C ASP A 111 -17.98 -16.92 21.72
N ASP A 112 -16.70 -16.68 21.96
CA ASP A 112 -16.17 -16.54 23.30
C ASP A 112 -16.58 -15.22 23.95
N ILE A 113 -16.74 -14.13 23.18
CA ILE A 113 -17.34 -12.88 23.68
C ILE A 113 -18.80 -13.12 24.10
N ALA A 114 -19.59 -13.78 23.24
CA ALA A 114 -20.99 -14.08 23.55
C ALA A 114 -21.10 -14.94 24.82
N LYS A 115 -20.31 -16.02 24.92
CA LYS A 115 -20.25 -16.86 26.12
C LYS A 115 -19.83 -16.05 27.35
N PHE A 116 -18.77 -15.25 27.25
CA PHE A 116 -18.26 -14.44 28.34
C PHE A 116 -19.32 -13.49 28.88
N VAL A 117 -19.95 -12.69 28.01
CA VAL A 117 -20.97 -11.70 28.39
C VAL A 117 -22.21 -12.37 28.98
N ASN A 118 -22.70 -13.44 28.35
CA ASN A 118 -23.88 -14.18 28.81
C ASN A 118 -23.70 -14.77 30.20
N VAL A 119 -22.48 -15.18 30.57
CA VAL A 119 -22.17 -15.80 31.87
C VAL A 119 -21.79 -14.74 32.91
N ALA A 120 -21.07 -13.69 32.51
CA ALA A 120 -20.56 -12.64 33.41
C ALA A 120 -21.65 -11.96 34.24
N GLN A 121 -22.86 -11.81 33.69
CA GLN A 121 -24.00 -11.22 34.40
C GLN A 121 -24.43 -12.01 35.65
N TYR A 122 -24.13 -13.31 35.73
CA TYR A 122 -24.55 -14.18 36.83
C TYR A 122 -23.44 -14.47 37.84
N VAL A 123 -22.20 -14.56 37.38
CA VAL A 123 -21.09 -15.12 38.19
C VAL A 123 -19.88 -14.18 38.34
N GLY A 124 -19.92 -12.98 37.74
CA GLY A 124 -18.80 -12.05 37.70
C GLY A 124 -17.80 -12.36 36.58
N LEU A 125 -16.94 -11.37 36.29
CA LEU A 125 -16.03 -11.39 35.13
C LEU A 125 -14.98 -12.49 35.23
N GLU A 126 -14.39 -12.67 36.41
CA GLU A 126 -13.29 -13.62 36.63
C GLU A 126 -13.77 -15.05 36.39
N LYS A 127 -14.93 -15.41 36.93
CA LYS A 127 -15.50 -16.75 36.76
C LYS A 127 -16.05 -16.98 35.36
N ALA A 128 -16.61 -15.94 34.72
CA ALA A 128 -17.04 -16.03 33.33
C ALA A 128 -15.89 -16.22 32.34
N GLY A 129 -14.68 -15.79 32.71
CA GLY A 129 -13.47 -15.96 31.89
C GLY A 129 -12.83 -17.33 31.97
N GLU A 130 -13.28 -18.23 32.85
CA GLU A 130 -12.66 -19.56 33.03
C GLU A 130 -12.80 -20.41 31.76
N GLY A 131 -11.68 -20.92 31.26
CA GLY A 131 -11.62 -21.74 30.05
C GLY A 131 -11.64 -20.94 28.74
N LEU A 132 -11.82 -19.62 28.80
CA LEU A 132 -11.71 -18.73 27.63
C LEU A 132 -10.26 -18.26 27.48
N ARG A 133 -9.78 -18.18 26.24
CA ARG A 133 -8.40 -17.77 25.93
C ARG A 133 -8.38 -16.65 24.92
N ILE A 134 -7.52 -15.66 25.16
CA ILE A 134 -7.19 -14.67 24.14
C ILE A 134 -6.36 -15.37 23.06
N VAL A 135 -6.75 -15.16 21.81
CA VAL A 135 -6.14 -15.81 20.65
C VAL A 135 -5.49 -14.77 19.73
N SER A 136 -4.52 -15.26 18.96
CA SER A 136 -3.96 -14.56 17.80
C SER A 136 -4.71 -15.02 16.55
N MET A 137 -5.37 -14.08 15.90
CA MET A 137 -6.19 -14.26 14.70
C MET A 137 -5.45 -13.66 13.52
N ARG A 138 -5.68 -14.22 12.32
CA ARG A 138 -5.15 -13.64 11.11
C ARG A 138 -5.72 -12.23 10.91
N SER A 139 -4.84 -11.25 10.73
CA SER A 139 -5.20 -9.87 10.39
C SER A 139 -4.60 -9.51 9.04
N TYR A 140 -5.47 -9.10 8.10
CA TYR A 140 -5.02 -8.60 6.81
C TYR A 140 -4.13 -7.35 6.98
N VAL A 141 -4.44 -6.48 7.94
CA VAL A 141 -3.62 -5.29 8.22
C VAL A 141 -2.22 -5.68 8.67
N MET A 142 -2.09 -6.66 9.57
CA MET A 142 -0.78 -7.16 9.99
C MET A 142 -0.04 -7.87 8.86
N ASP A 143 -0.74 -8.63 8.02
CA ASP A 143 -0.15 -9.26 6.82
C ASP A 143 0.44 -8.17 5.89
N THR A 144 -0.30 -7.10 5.59
CA THR A 144 0.17 -5.98 4.77
C THR A 144 1.35 -5.24 5.41
N LEU A 145 1.29 -4.94 6.72
CA LEU A 145 2.39 -4.29 7.44
C LEU A 145 3.69 -5.13 7.42
N ASN A 146 3.58 -6.45 7.52
CA ASN A 146 4.73 -7.35 7.37
C ASN A 146 5.26 -7.38 5.92
N GLY A 147 4.37 -7.27 4.93
CA GLY A 147 4.75 -7.09 3.53
C GLY A 147 5.55 -5.81 3.30
N ILE A 148 5.13 -4.69 3.89
CA ILE A 148 5.87 -3.42 3.88
C ILE A 148 7.25 -3.57 4.53
N LEU A 149 7.32 -4.20 5.71
CA LEU A 149 8.59 -4.41 6.42
C LEU A 149 9.56 -5.23 5.56
N THR A 150 9.07 -6.29 4.91
CA THR A 150 9.88 -7.14 4.03
C THR A 150 10.45 -6.34 2.87
N SER A 151 9.64 -5.48 2.24
CA SER A 151 10.10 -4.57 1.19
C SER A 151 11.17 -3.61 1.68
N PHE A 152 11.02 -2.99 2.86
CA PHE A 152 12.06 -2.14 3.43
C PHE A 152 13.37 -2.87 3.70
N ILE A 153 13.32 -4.09 4.25
CA ILE A 153 14.54 -4.90 4.49
C ILE A 153 15.29 -5.12 3.17
N ASN A 154 14.56 -5.39 2.09
CA ASN A 154 15.16 -5.55 0.77
C ASN A 154 15.71 -4.22 0.21
N VAL A 155 15.03 -3.09 0.44
CA VAL A 155 15.53 -1.75 0.10
C VAL A 155 16.89 -1.49 0.74
N TYR A 156 17.05 -1.72 2.06
CA TYR A 156 18.34 -1.52 2.74
C TYR A 156 19.41 -2.48 2.23
N LYS A 157 19.04 -3.76 2.02
CA LYS A 157 19.96 -4.78 1.50
C LYS A 157 20.51 -4.40 0.13
N VAL A 158 19.65 -3.97 -0.80
CA VAL A 158 20.03 -3.60 -2.17
C VAL A 158 20.82 -2.28 -2.19
N ALA A 159 20.45 -1.32 -1.34
CA ALA A 159 21.19 -0.07 -1.21
C ALA A 159 22.55 -0.22 -0.48
N GLY A 160 22.83 -1.38 0.12
CA GLY A 160 24.02 -1.57 0.96
C GLY A 160 24.05 -0.66 2.19
N ARG A 161 22.87 -0.27 2.70
CA ARG A 161 22.72 0.67 3.81
C ARG A 161 22.46 -0.05 5.12
N GLN A 162 22.91 0.55 6.22
CA GLN A 162 22.57 0.07 7.55
C GLN A 162 21.09 0.28 7.82
N VAL A 163 20.46 -0.75 8.38
CA VAL A 163 19.07 -0.69 8.82
C VAL A 163 18.96 0.22 10.06
N PRO A 164 18.03 1.20 10.07
CA PRO A 164 17.84 2.08 11.21
C PRO A 164 17.38 1.34 12.46
N ASN A 165 17.65 1.91 13.63
CA ASN A 165 17.13 1.36 14.88
C ASN A 165 15.60 1.50 14.93
N PRO A 166 14.86 0.46 15.37
CA PRO A 166 13.43 0.55 15.59
C PRO A 166 13.07 1.58 16.66
N MET A 167 11.94 2.27 16.45
CA MET A 167 11.35 3.13 17.47
C MET A 167 10.84 2.26 18.61
N ARG A 168 11.08 2.67 19.86
CA ARG A 168 10.57 1.94 21.03
C ARG A 168 9.25 2.53 21.46
N TYR A 169 8.20 1.73 21.44
CA TYR A 169 6.89 2.08 21.99
C TYR A 169 6.70 1.38 23.33
N ASN A 170 6.49 2.15 24.39
CA ASN A 170 6.07 1.61 25.68
C ASN A 170 4.55 1.47 25.68
N VAL A 171 4.05 0.26 25.86
CA VAL A 171 2.61 -0.03 25.86
C VAL A 171 2.15 -0.31 27.29
N ASP A 172 1.75 0.74 27.99
CA ASP A 172 1.28 0.69 29.37
C ASP A 172 -0.25 0.53 29.43
N LYS A 173 -0.95 1.14 28.46
CA LYS A 173 -2.41 1.00 28.27
C LYS A 173 -2.72 0.64 26.81
N PRO A 174 -3.89 0.03 26.53
CA PRO A 174 -4.20 -0.43 25.18
C PRO A 174 -4.23 0.68 24.13
N GLU A 175 -4.54 1.92 24.52
CA GLU A 175 -4.54 3.08 23.64
C GLU A 175 -3.13 3.43 23.11
N ASP A 176 -2.06 3.09 23.82
CA ASP A 176 -0.68 3.40 23.39
C ASP A 176 -0.31 2.64 22.11
N LEU A 177 -0.76 1.38 21.99
CA LEU A 177 -0.55 0.59 20.77
C LEU A 177 -1.36 1.13 19.59
N ALA A 178 -2.57 1.65 19.85
CA ALA A 178 -3.37 2.31 18.83
C ALA A 178 -2.69 3.63 18.37
N GLN A 179 -2.06 4.37 19.28
CA GLN A 179 -1.27 5.55 18.93
C GLN A 179 -0.02 5.17 18.12
N ALA A 180 0.70 4.12 18.50
CA ALA A 180 1.84 3.61 17.73
C ALA A 180 1.43 3.22 16.29
N PHE A 181 0.23 2.65 16.12
CA PHE A 181 -0.34 2.39 14.81
C PHE A 181 -0.57 3.67 14.01
N ILE A 182 -1.21 4.69 14.61
CA ILE A 182 -1.42 6.00 13.97
C ILE A 182 -0.09 6.63 13.54
N ASP A 183 0.90 6.64 14.42
CA ASP A 183 2.22 7.22 14.15
C ASP A 183 2.93 6.51 12.99
N THR A 184 2.78 5.18 12.93
CA THR A 184 3.31 4.33 11.86
C THR A 184 2.59 4.60 10.54
N THR A 185 1.26 4.58 10.52
CA THR A 185 0.47 4.86 9.32
C THR A 185 0.79 6.24 8.77
N ASN A 186 0.86 7.27 9.62
CA ASN A 186 1.21 8.63 9.20
C ASN A 186 2.61 8.70 8.55
N ALA A 187 3.59 7.96 9.07
CA ALA A 187 4.93 7.92 8.47
C ALA A 187 4.93 7.18 7.12
N LEU A 188 4.17 6.10 7.00
CA LEU A 188 3.99 5.38 5.73
C LEU A 188 3.32 6.25 4.66
N LEU A 189 2.28 7.01 5.02
CA LEU A 189 1.57 7.90 4.09
C LEU A 189 2.50 8.95 3.45
N LYS A 190 3.50 9.45 4.19
CA LYS A 190 4.50 10.39 3.66
C LYS A 190 5.39 9.79 2.56
N LEU A 191 5.36 8.48 2.34
CA LEU A 191 6.08 7.83 1.25
C LEU A 191 5.27 7.74 -0.04
N LEU A 192 3.99 8.09 -0.03
CA LEU A 192 3.17 7.97 -1.23
C LEU A 192 3.58 9.01 -2.28
N PRO A 193 3.61 8.62 -3.58
CA PRO A 193 3.93 9.51 -4.71
C PRO A 193 3.14 10.82 -4.74
N LEU A 194 1.93 10.84 -4.16
CA LEU A 194 1.12 12.05 -4.04
C LEU A 194 1.80 13.16 -3.24
N TYR A 195 2.56 12.77 -2.22
CA TYR A 195 3.14 13.64 -1.19
C TYR A 195 4.66 13.66 -1.22
N ASN A 196 5.28 12.77 -1.99
CA ASN A 196 6.72 12.53 -1.95
C ASN A 196 7.33 12.51 -3.37
N PRO A 197 8.08 13.55 -3.75
CA PRO A 197 8.75 13.62 -5.05
C PRO A 197 9.74 12.48 -5.31
N PHE A 198 10.35 11.92 -4.27
CA PHE A 198 11.30 10.81 -4.41
C PHE A 198 10.59 9.54 -4.89
N THR A 199 9.53 9.12 -4.21
CA THR A 199 8.79 7.91 -4.63
C THR A 199 7.97 8.16 -5.90
N PHE A 200 7.52 9.40 -6.16
CA PHE A 200 6.98 9.78 -7.46
C PHE A 200 8.01 9.59 -8.58
N PHE A 201 9.25 10.05 -8.37
CA PHE A 201 10.32 9.86 -9.35
C PHE A 201 10.58 8.37 -9.60
N ILE A 202 10.69 7.56 -8.54
CA ILE A 202 10.83 6.11 -8.68
C ILE A 202 9.66 5.52 -9.47
N GLN A 203 8.41 5.89 -9.17
CA GLN A 203 7.24 5.42 -9.92
C GLN A 203 7.30 5.80 -11.40
N SER A 204 7.69 7.03 -11.70
CA SER A 204 7.76 7.52 -13.08
C SER A 204 8.78 6.78 -13.95
N LEU A 205 9.71 6.04 -13.35
CA LEU A 205 10.72 5.24 -14.04
C LEU A 205 10.34 3.77 -14.24
N ASP A 206 9.19 3.27 -13.73
CA ASP A 206 8.89 1.83 -13.70
C ASP A 206 8.44 1.25 -15.04
N PHE A 207 7.72 2.02 -15.85
CA PHE A 207 7.17 1.55 -17.11
C PHE A 207 6.96 2.71 -18.09
N THR A 208 8.00 3.50 -18.34
CA THR A 208 7.87 4.76 -19.11
C THR A 208 8.75 4.79 -20.35
N PRO A 209 8.25 5.31 -21.49
CA PRO A 209 9.06 5.52 -22.68
C PRO A 209 10.22 6.48 -22.44
N LYS A 210 11.42 6.07 -22.87
CA LYS A 210 12.64 6.88 -22.79
C LYS A 210 12.50 8.29 -23.39
N PRO A 211 11.83 8.50 -24.54
CA PRO A 211 11.60 9.85 -25.08
C PRO A 211 10.78 10.73 -24.14
N TYR A 212 9.78 10.17 -23.45
CA TYR A 212 8.97 10.93 -22.51
C TYR A 212 9.75 11.27 -21.24
N LEU A 213 10.58 10.35 -20.75
CA LEU A 213 11.50 10.64 -19.64
C LEU A 213 12.50 11.73 -20.01
N ARG A 214 13.03 11.76 -21.23
CA ARG A 214 13.87 12.88 -21.72
C ARG A 214 13.10 14.19 -21.75
N LEU A 215 11.83 14.17 -22.14
CA LEU A 215 10.98 15.37 -22.13
C LEU A 215 10.76 15.90 -20.70
N MET A 216 10.57 15.01 -19.73
CA MET A 216 10.25 15.36 -18.35
C MET A 216 11.48 15.67 -17.50
N TYR A 217 12.56 14.93 -17.70
CA TYR A 217 13.77 14.94 -16.87
C TYR A 217 15.04 15.32 -17.63
N CYS A 218 14.98 15.60 -18.93
CA CYS A 218 16.13 15.90 -19.79
C CYS A 218 17.03 14.69 -20.09
N ASP A 219 17.91 14.83 -21.09
CA ASP A 219 18.88 13.80 -21.46
C ASP A 219 19.88 13.46 -20.35
N LYS A 220 20.10 14.40 -19.42
CA LYS A 220 21.00 14.21 -18.27
C LYS A 220 20.61 13.00 -17.42
N LEU A 221 19.33 12.60 -17.38
CA LEU A 221 18.87 11.39 -16.70
C LEU A 221 19.62 10.13 -17.16
N PHE A 222 20.01 10.08 -18.44
CA PHE A 222 20.68 8.94 -19.05
C PHE A 222 22.19 9.14 -19.20
N SER A 223 22.75 10.21 -18.61
CA SER A 223 24.20 10.42 -18.56
C SER A 223 24.87 9.43 -17.60
N SER A 224 26.14 9.11 -17.86
CA SER A 224 26.93 8.20 -17.01
C SER A 224 26.95 8.63 -15.54
N ASP A 225 27.06 9.92 -15.27
CA ASP A 225 27.16 10.43 -13.90
C ASP A 225 25.89 10.14 -13.11
N VAL A 226 24.73 10.36 -13.74
CA VAL A 226 23.43 10.13 -13.11
C VAL A 226 23.10 8.65 -13.03
N THR A 227 23.37 7.86 -14.08
CA THR A 227 23.14 6.42 -14.03
C THR A 227 24.03 5.74 -13.00
N ASN A 228 25.28 6.18 -12.85
CA ASN A 228 26.19 5.72 -11.79
C ASN A 228 25.68 6.10 -10.40
N LEU A 229 25.17 7.33 -10.22
CA LEU A 229 24.57 7.77 -8.95
C LEU A 229 23.32 6.93 -8.62
N MET A 230 22.40 6.74 -9.56
CA MET A 230 21.22 5.89 -9.39
C MET A 230 21.62 4.46 -9.02
N ALA A 231 22.62 3.90 -9.72
CA ALA A 231 23.13 2.55 -9.44
C ALA A 231 23.78 2.44 -8.06
N LYS A 232 24.46 3.48 -7.57
CA LYS A 232 24.98 3.56 -6.19
C LYS A 232 23.85 3.43 -5.16
N TYR A 233 22.67 3.98 -5.43
CA TYR A 233 21.47 3.82 -4.60
C TYR A 233 20.62 2.60 -4.97
N GLY A 234 21.16 1.65 -5.76
CA GLY A 234 20.44 0.42 -6.09
C GLY A 234 19.28 0.58 -7.08
N ILE A 235 19.13 1.75 -7.72
CA ILE A 235 18.22 1.95 -8.83
C ILE A 235 18.92 1.56 -10.13
N ARG A 236 18.36 0.56 -10.82
CA ARG A 236 18.86 0.09 -12.11
C ARG A 236 17.72 -0.01 -13.08
N LEU A 237 17.90 0.59 -14.25
CA LEU A 237 16.89 0.59 -15.31
C LEU A 237 17.27 -0.43 -16.38
N THR A 238 16.26 -1.14 -16.87
CA THR A 238 16.36 -2.09 -17.98
C THR A 238 15.35 -1.75 -19.06
N THR A 239 15.61 -2.22 -20.27
CA THR A 239 14.63 -2.15 -21.37
C THR A 239 13.56 -3.21 -21.15
N LEU A 240 12.31 -2.77 -21.06
CA LEU A 240 11.14 -3.65 -20.95
C LEU A 240 10.51 -3.93 -22.31
N LEU A 241 10.51 -2.94 -23.20
CA LEU A 241 9.84 -3.03 -24.49
C LEU A 241 10.61 -2.23 -25.55
N LYS A 242 10.69 -2.76 -26.77
CA LYS A 242 11.32 -2.09 -27.92
C LYS A 242 10.47 -2.25 -29.19
N PRO A 243 10.50 -1.30 -30.13
CA PRO A 243 9.72 -1.35 -31.36
C PRO A 243 10.20 -2.40 -32.38
N SER A 244 11.44 -2.92 -32.23
CA SER A 244 12.06 -3.89 -33.15
C SER A 244 12.20 -3.38 -34.59
N ILE A 245 12.65 -2.13 -34.75
CA ILE A 245 12.82 -1.45 -36.04
C ILE A 245 14.28 -1.48 -36.49
N SER A 246 15.17 -0.89 -35.70
CA SER A 246 16.63 -0.89 -35.88
C SER A 246 17.27 -0.79 -34.51
N LYS A 247 18.57 -1.09 -34.39
CA LYS A 247 19.25 -1.03 -33.09
C LYS A 247 19.15 0.37 -32.46
N GLU A 248 19.40 1.41 -33.26
CA GLU A 248 19.38 2.81 -32.80
C GLU A 248 17.96 3.23 -32.38
N LEU A 249 16.96 2.97 -33.22
CA LEU A 249 15.56 3.33 -32.92
C LEU A 249 15.00 2.50 -31.77
N ASP A 250 15.43 1.25 -31.63
CA ASP A 250 15.06 0.39 -30.50
C ASP A 250 15.56 0.96 -29.17
N GLU A 251 16.78 1.48 -29.14
CA GLU A 251 17.38 2.08 -27.94
C GLU A 251 16.82 3.47 -27.62
N GLU A 252 16.41 4.23 -28.63
CA GLU A 252 15.84 5.57 -28.47
C GLU A 252 14.38 5.56 -28.03
N LEU A 253 13.59 4.64 -28.59
CA LEU A 253 12.15 4.54 -28.37
C LEU A 253 11.76 3.51 -27.31
N ALA A 254 12.73 2.84 -26.69
CA ALA A 254 12.50 1.85 -25.65
C ALA A 254 11.59 2.35 -24.52
N ILE A 255 10.72 1.46 -24.04
CA ILE A 255 10.12 1.58 -22.71
C ILE A 255 11.07 0.96 -21.72
N ILE A 256 11.43 1.74 -20.72
CA ILE A 256 12.32 1.31 -19.66
C ILE A 256 11.56 1.12 -18.36
N GLY A 257 12.18 0.37 -17.46
CA GLY A 257 11.65 0.10 -16.15
C GLY A 257 12.72 -0.29 -15.15
N HIS A 258 12.34 -0.40 -13.89
CA HIS A 258 13.23 -0.93 -12.87
C HIS A 258 13.55 -2.41 -13.13
N GLU A 259 14.83 -2.75 -13.03
CA GLU A 259 15.30 -4.14 -13.04
C GLU A 259 14.66 -4.93 -11.89
N GLU A 260 14.41 -6.22 -12.10
CA GLU A 260 13.91 -7.11 -11.05
C GLU A 260 14.83 -7.10 -9.82
N ASN A 261 14.24 -7.10 -8.64
CA ASN A 261 14.94 -7.00 -7.35
C ASN A 261 15.81 -5.73 -7.16
N SER A 262 15.67 -4.72 -8.02
CA SER A 262 16.25 -3.40 -7.75
C SER A 262 15.51 -2.69 -6.62
N LEU A 263 16.15 -1.66 -6.06
CA LEU A 263 15.54 -0.84 -5.01
C LEU A 263 14.24 -0.19 -5.48
N GLY A 264 14.16 0.19 -6.77
CA GLY A 264 12.96 0.77 -7.36
C GLY A 264 11.77 -0.17 -7.27
N ARG A 265 11.94 -1.46 -7.60
CA ARG A 265 10.88 -2.47 -7.49
C ARG A 265 10.41 -2.67 -6.06
N HIS A 266 11.33 -2.73 -5.09
CA HIS A 266 10.96 -2.87 -3.69
C HIS A 266 10.25 -1.64 -3.13
N LEU A 267 10.64 -0.43 -3.54
CA LEU A 267 9.93 0.80 -3.18
C LEU A 267 8.52 0.84 -3.78
N LEU A 268 8.34 0.41 -5.03
CA LEU A 268 7.02 0.36 -5.63
C LEU A 268 6.11 -0.67 -4.97
N ALA A 269 6.65 -1.84 -4.61
CA ALA A 269 5.92 -2.81 -3.78
C ALA A 269 5.50 -2.20 -2.43
N THR A 270 6.38 -1.39 -1.81
CA THR A 270 6.07 -0.67 -0.57
C THR A 270 4.91 0.32 -0.79
N VAL A 271 4.97 1.15 -1.83
CA VAL A 271 3.90 2.11 -2.18
C VAL A 271 2.57 1.39 -2.39
N TRP A 272 2.57 0.26 -3.10
CA TRP A 272 1.37 -0.53 -3.33
C TRP A 272 0.77 -1.12 -2.05
N HIS A 273 1.59 -1.70 -1.17
CA HIS A 273 1.09 -2.16 0.12
C HIS A 273 0.53 -1.01 0.99
N ILE A 274 1.07 0.20 0.88
CA ILE A 274 0.51 1.37 1.58
C ILE A 274 -0.86 1.73 1.00
N TYR A 275 -1.02 1.71 -0.33
CA TYR A 275 -2.35 1.86 -0.94
C TYR A 275 -3.32 0.79 -0.43
N GLU A 276 -2.94 -0.49 -0.45
CA GLU A 276 -3.74 -1.61 0.11
C GLU A 276 -4.18 -1.31 1.54
N LEU A 277 -3.22 -0.96 2.40
CA LEU A 277 -3.48 -0.63 3.80
C LEU A 277 -4.55 0.46 3.93
N THR A 278 -4.42 1.57 3.20
CA THR A 278 -5.36 2.70 3.30
C THR A 278 -6.77 2.34 2.84
N TYR A 279 -6.90 1.53 1.79
CA TYR A 279 -8.18 1.05 1.28
C TYR A 279 -8.88 0.11 2.25
N TRP A 280 -8.14 -0.87 2.76
CA TRP A 280 -8.69 -1.81 3.73
C TRP A 280 -9.15 -1.10 4.99
N LEU A 281 -8.39 -0.10 5.47
CA LEU A 281 -8.78 0.72 6.60
C LEU A 281 -9.98 1.62 6.27
N LYS A 282 -10.06 2.22 5.08
CA LYS A 282 -11.22 3.02 4.63
C LYS A 282 -12.52 2.21 4.64
N GLY A 283 -12.44 0.94 4.27
CA GLY A 283 -13.59 0.01 4.28
C GLY A 283 -14.10 -0.34 5.69
N LYS A 284 -13.42 0.12 6.75
CA LYS A 284 -13.81 -0.13 8.14
C LYS A 284 -14.54 1.08 8.72
N ASP A 285 -15.76 0.86 9.19
CA ASP A 285 -16.59 1.84 9.90
C ASP A 285 -15.98 2.32 11.24
N TYR A 286 -14.98 1.60 11.77
CA TYR A 286 -14.27 1.95 12.99
C TYR A 286 -12.98 2.74 12.82
N VAL A 287 -12.52 2.92 11.58
CA VAL A 287 -11.36 3.76 11.28
C VAL A 287 -11.88 5.03 10.61
N LYS A 288 -11.77 6.15 11.32
CA LYS A 288 -12.14 7.47 10.80
C LYS A 288 -10.90 8.19 10.29
N ASN A 289 -11.09 9.07 9.31
CA ASN A 289 -10.05 9.98 8.80
C ASN A 289 -8.87 9.31 8.07
N ILE A 290 -9.05 8.08 7.59
CA ILE A 290 -8.22 7.52 6.52
C ILE A 290 -9.06 7.54 5.26
N ASP A 291 -8.46 7.94 4.16
CA ASP A 291 -9.09 7.89 2.84
C ASP A 291 -8.44 6.82 1.98
N ASP A 292 -9.10 6.49 0.87
CA ASP A 292 -8.46 5.71 -0.19
C ASP A 292 -7.43 6.60 -0.88
N GLU A 293 -6.16 6.45 -0.48
CA GLU A 293 -5.08 7.33 -0.94
C GLU A 293 -4.69 7.06 -2.40
N PHE A 294 -4.89 5.83 -2.87
CA PHE A 294 -4.75 5.55 -4.30
C PHE A 294 -5.81 6.29 -5.09
N ARG A 295 -7.05 6.30 -4.56
CA ARG A 295 -8.12 7.06 -5.20
C ARG A 295 -7.84 8.55 -5.27
N LYS A 296 -7.35 9.15 -4.19
CA LYS A 296 -6.90 10.57 -4.20
C LYS A 296 -5.82 10.81 -5.25
N TYR A 297 -4.86 9.90 -5.39
CA TYR A 297 -3.80 10.01 -6.38
C TYR A 297 -4.36 10.02 -7.80
N VAL A 298 -5.26 9.09 -8.11
CA VAL A 298 -5.93 9.00 -9.42
C VAL A 298 -6.79 10.24 -9.69
N GLU A 299 -7.60 10.67 -8.72
CA GLU A 299 -8.45 11.87 -8.84
C GLU A 299 -7.61 13.13 -9.11
N LYS A 300 -6.43 13.26 -8.50
CA LYS A 300 -5.50 14.38 -8.79
C LYS A 300 -5.08 14.43 -10.26
N TYR A 301 -4.97 13.28 -10.91
CA TYR A 301 -4.50 13.17 -12.29
C TYR A 301 -5.59 12.74 -13.28
N SER A 302 -6.87 12.85 -12.89
CA SER A 302 -8.00 12.37 -13.70
C SER A 302 -8.05 13.01 -15.08
N ILE A 303 -7.59 14.25 -15.24
CA ILE A 303 -7.56 14.95 -16.53
C ILE A 303 -6.78 14.18 -17.62
N TYR A 304 -5.71 13.48 -17.23
CA TYR A 304 -4.93 12.67 -18.18
C TYR A 304 -5.68 11.41 -18.58
N LEU A 305 -6.47 10.84 -17.66
CA LEU A 305 -7.36 9.72 -17.94
C LEU A 305 -8.51 10.16 -18.85
N ASP A 306 -9.15 11.28 -18.54
CA ASP A 306 -10.23 11.85 -19.36
C ASP A 306 -9.75 12.12 -20.81
N GLU A 307 -8.55 12.68 -20.96
CA GLU A 307 -7.95 12.90 -22.27
C GLU A 307 -7.67 11.59 -23.01
N PHE A 308 -7.06 10.62 -22.33
CA PHE A 308 -6.79 9.29 -22.86
C PHE A 308 -8.08 8.62 -23.36
N TYR A 309 -9.14 8.67 -22.56
CA TYR A 309 -10.43 8.09 -22.92
C TYR A 309 -11.12 8.77 -24.08
N ARG A 310 -11.11 10.09 -24.10
CA ARG A 310 -11.66 10.86 -25.22
C ARG A 310 -10.96 10.47 -26.53
N ARG A 311 -9.65 10.26 -26.50
CA ARG A 311 -8.88 9.79 -27.66
C ARG A 311 -9.20 8.33 -28.03
N LEU A 312 -9.46 7.46 -27.06
CA LEU A 312 -9.79 6.05 -27.29
C LEU A 312 -11.20 5.80 -27.85
N THR A 313 -12.20 6.52 -27.36
CA THR A 313 -13.61 6.17 -27.57
C THR A 313 -14.36 7.16 -28.46
N GLY A 314 -13.78 8.33 -28.77
CA GLY A 314 -14.44 9.39 -29.54
C GLY A 314 -15.61 10.09 -28.83
N SER A 315 -16.12 9.53 -27.72
CA SER A 315 -17.18 10.10 -26.88
C SER A 315 -17.04 9.60 -25.44
N GLY A 316 -17.12 10.53 -24.49
CA GLY A 316 -16.81 10.37 -23.07
C GLY A 316 -17.30 9.07 -22.44
N PHE A 317 -16.33 8.21 -22.10
CA PHE A 317 -16.54 7.10 -21.18
C PHE A 317 -16.76 7.69 -19.78
N GLU A 318 -17.98 7.57 -19.24
CA GLU A 318 -18.30 8.00 -17.87
C GLU A 318 -18.14 6.82 -16.90
N GLY A 319 -16.92 6.58 -16.44
CA GLY A 319 -16.66 5.58 -15.39
C GLY A 319 -15.19 5.34 -15.12
N VAL A 320 -14.83 5.25 -13.84
CA VAL A 320 -13.49 4.85 -13.37
C VAL A 320 -13.49 3.32 -13.20
N CYS A 321 -12.55 2.63 -13.84
CA CYS A 321 -12.46 1.17 -13.96
C CYS A 321 -11.00 0.70 -13.81
N SER A 322 -10.69 -0.17 -12.84
CA SER A 322 -9.41 -0.88 -12.87
C SER A 322 -9.39 -1.93 -13.99
N MET A 323 -8.41 -1.83 -14.88
CA MET A 323 -8.23 -2.76 -16.01
C MET A 323 -6.87 -3.44 -15.95
N MET A 324 -6.85 -4.75 -16.23
CA MET A 324 -5.61 -5.46 -16.55
C MET A 324 -5.39 -5.36 -18.06
N LEU A 325 -4.20 -4.93 -18.47
CA LEU A 325 -3.83 -4.85 -19.87
C LEU A 325 -2.83 -5.95 -20.21
N ASP A 326 -3.23 -6.81 -21.15
CA ASP A 326 -2.32 -7.69 -21.87
C ASP A 326 -1.80 -6.96 -23.11
N ILE A 327 -0.52 -6.58 -23.07
CA ILE A 327 0.14 -5.89 -24.18
C ILE A 327 0.91 -6.92 -24.99
N ASN A 328 0.41 -7.25 -26.19
CA ASN A 328 1.06 -8.15 -27.11
C ASN A 328 1.67 -7.36 -28.27
N ILE A 329 2.99 -7.44 -28.42
CA ILE A 329 3.69 -6.90 -29.60
C ILE A 329 3.87 -8.01 -30.61
N TYR A 330 3.33 -7.81 -31.80
CA TYR A 330 3.55 -8.70 -32.93
C TYR A 330 4.67 -8.14 -33.81
N TYR A 331 5.53 -9.02 -34.30
CA TYR A 331 6.55 -8.67 -35.30
C TYR A 331 5.85 -8.16 -36.57
N GLY A 332 5.80 -6.84 -36.74
CA GLY A 332 5.05 -6.19 -37.83
C GLY A 332 4.37 -4.86 -37.46
N SER A 333 4.99 -4.03 -36.59
CA SER A 333 4.63 -2.63 -36.27
C SER A 333 3.48 -2.37 -35.28
N ASN A 334 2.51 -3.26 -35.16
CA ASN A 334 1.32 -3.02 -34.33
C ASN A 334 1.43 -3.65 -32.93
N ILE A 335 1.09 -2.85 -31.93
CA ILE A 335 0.86 -3.25 -30.55
C ILE A 335 -0.63 -3.54 -30.40
N ASN A 336 -0.94 -4.80 -30.08
CA ASN A 336 -2.29 -5.20 -29.73
C ASN A 336 -2.44 -5.15 -28.22
N ILE A 337 -3.36 -4.32 -27.76
CA ILE A 337 -3.69 -4.17 -26.35
C ILE A 337 -5.05 -4.80 -26.14
N TYR A 338 -5.05 -5.81 -25.29
CA TYR A 338 -6.25 -6.44 -24.78
C TYR A 338 -6.43 -6.03 -23.33
N GLY A 339 -7.43 -5.19 -23.07
CA GLY A 339 -7.82 -4.79 -21.73
C GLY A 339 -9.00 -5.62 -21.25
N ARG A 340 -8.80 -6.35 -20.16
CA ARG A 340 -9.89 -7.02 -19.45
C ARG A 340 -10.15 -6.32 -18.13
N SER A 341 -11.41 -5.91 -17.93
CA SER A 341 -11.89 -5.49 -16.62
C SER A 341 -11.69 -6.62 -15.62
N ILE A 342 -11.07 -6.32 -14.48
CA ILE A 342 -10.90 -7.30 -13.42
C ILE A 342 -12.19 -7.34 -12.60
N PHE A 343 -13.18 -8.09 -13.06
CA PHE A 343 -14.29 -8.52 -12.19
C PHE A 343 -13.74 -9.57 -11.22
N GLY A 344 -13.29 -9.16 -10.03
CA GLY A 344 -12.99 -10.10 -8.95
C GLY A 344 -11.75 -9.80 -8.11
N ARG A 345 -10.95 -8.79 -8.45
CA ARG A 345 -10.06 -8.14 -7.50
C ARG A 345 -10.50 -6.69 -7.46
N ASP A 346 -11.18 -6.30 -6.40
CA ASP A 346 -11.43 -4.89 -6.09
C ASP A 346 -10.06 -4.23 -5.84
N VAL A 347 -9.34 -3.94 -6.93
CA VAL A 347 -8.12 -3.14 -6.89
C VAL A 347 -8.62 -1.74 -6.59
N PHE A 348 -8.80 -1.49 -5.29
CA PHE A 348 -9.25 -0.22 -4.75
C PHE A 348 -10.68 0.13 -5.16
N SER A 349 -11.24 1.22 -4.64
CA SER A 349 -12.68 1.58 -4.78
C SER A 349 -13.17 1.92 -6.21
N PHE A 350 -12.47 1.42 -7.23
CA PHE A 350 -12.63 1.69 -8.67
C PHE A 350 -13.35 0.60 -9.45
N SER A 351 -13.91 -0.42 -8.81
CA SER A 351 -14.74 -1.42 -9.48
C SER A 351 -16.21 -0.97 -9.55
N ARG A 352 -16.58 -0.14 -10.54
CA ARG A 352 -17.99 0.03 -10.90
C ARG A 352 -18.44 -1.11 -11.84
N ARG A 353 -19.66 -1.63 -11.66
CA ARG A 353 -20.27 -2.57 -12.60
C ARG A 353 -20.42 -1.89 -13.97
N GLY A 354 -20.04 -2.58 -15.04
CA GLY A 354 -20.23 -2.10 -16.43
C GLY A 354 -18.95 -1.86 -17.24
N CYS A 355 -17.75 -2.13 -16.69
CA CYS A 355 -16.51 -2.02 -17.45
C CYS A 355 -16.46 -3.08 -18.57
N GLY A 356 -16.39 -2.64 -19.83
CA GLY A 356 -16.30 -3.50 -21.01
C GLY A 356 -14.89 -4.04 -21.27
N GLU A 357 -14.77 -4.99 -22.20
CA GLU A 357 -13.46 -5.35 -22.77
C GLU A 357 -13.00 -4.23 -23.71
N ILE A 358 -11.72 -3.85 -23.60
CA ILE A 358 -11.09 -2.96 -24.57
C ILE A 358 -10.20 -3.79 -25.47
N ARG A 359 -10.38 -3.67 -26.78
CA ARG A 359 -9.50 -4.26 -27.79
C ARG A 359 -9.06 -3.17 -28.74
N MET A 360 -7.76 -2.92 -28.80
CA MET A 360 -7.20 -1.94 -29.72
C MET A 360 -5.93 -2.49 -30.37
N SER A 361 -5.70 -2.06 -31.61
CA SER A 361 -4.46 -2.26 -32.33
C SER A 361 -3.91 -0.87 -32.64
N LEU A 362 -2.74 -0.56 -32.11
CA LEU A 362 -2.07 0.73 -32.28
C LEU A 362 -0.72 0.50 -32.94
N SER A 363 -0.25 1.42 -33.77
CA SER A 363 1.17 1.47 -34.09
C SER A 363 1.98 1.74 -32.81
N TYR A 364 3.25 1.34 -32.80
CA TYR A 364 4.13 1.64 -31.66
C TYR A 364 4.18 3.14 -31.33
N SER A 365 4.21 4.01 -32.34
CA SER A 365 4.19 5.47 -32.16
C SER A 365 2.89 5.97 -31.52
N GLU A 366 1.73 5.49 -31.96
CA GLU A 366 0.43 5.86 -31.36
C GLU A 366 0.34 5.40 -29.92
N PHE A 367 0.85 4.20 -29.61
CA PHE A 367 0.93 3.71 -28.24
C PHE A 367 1.80 4.61 -27.36
N LEU A 368 3.00 4.96 -27.82
CA LEU A 368 3.86 5.88 -27.07
C LEU A 368 3.17 7.23 -26.85
N GLU A 369 2.58 7.82 -27.88
CA GLU A 369 1.90 9.12 -27.76
C GLU A 369 0.76 9.08 -26.73
N LEU A 370 -0.07 8.04 -26.81
CA LEU A 370 -1.29 7.94 -26.01
C LEU A 370 -1.02 7.53 -24.55
N PHE A 371 -0.07 6.61 -24.32
CA PHE A 371 0.14 6.01 -23.00
C PHE A 371 1.24 6.68 -22.18
N SER A 372 2.18 7.41 -22.80
CA SER A 372 3.35 7.97 -22.09
C SER A 372 3.00 8.79 -20.85
N PRO A 373 2.01 9.73 -20.88
CA PRO A 373 1.67 10.50 -19.69
C PRO A 373 1.17 9.63 -18.54
N LEU A 374 0.33 8.63 -18.85
CA LEU A 374 -0.25 7.74 -17.84
C LEU A 374 0.79 6.79 -17.24
N MET A 375 1.67 6.26 -18.08
CA MET A 375 2.83 5.45 -17.69
C MET A 375 3.76 6.24 -16.76
N PHE A 376 4.11 7.46 -17.15
CA PHE A 376 4.94 8.35 -16.36
C PHE A 376 4.31 8.70 -15.00
N LEU A 377 2.98 8.88 -14.96
CA LEU A 377 2.25 9.13 -13.73
C LEU A 377 2.03 7.85 -12.90
N GLY A 378 2.38 6.67 -13.40
CA GLY A 378 2.09 5.38 -12.75
C GLY A 378 0.60 5.06 -12.65
N LEU A 379 -0.22 5.67 -13.51
CA LEU A 379 -1.63 5.30 -13.69
C LEU A 379 -1.75 4.06 -14.58
N ILE A 380 -0.70 3.77 -15.36
CA ILE A 380 -0.44 2.50 -16.02
C ILE A 380 0.86 1.97 -15.45
N PHE A 381 0.80 0.81 -14.84
CA PHE A 381 1.91 0.29 -14.03
C PHE A 381 2.06 -1.21 -14.23
N ARG A 382 3.29 -1.69 -14.05
CA ARG A 382 3.55 -3.12 -13.93
C ARG A 382 3.38 -3.49 -12.47
N HIS A 383 2.51 -4.45 -12.18
CA HIS A 383 2.24 -4.81 -10.78
C HIS A 383 3.56 -5.15 -10.07
N PRO A 384 3.83 -4.65 -8.87
CA PRO A 384 5.13 -4.90 -8.23
C PRO A 384 5.39 -6.38 -7.95
N LEU A 385 4.31 -7.17 -7.82
CA LEU A 385 4.33 -8.58 -7.48
C LEU A 385 4.06 -9.52 -8.68
N SER A 386 3.85 -9.00 -9.88
CA SER A 386 3.68 -9.81 -11.10
C SER A 386 4.27 -9.10 -12.33
N ASN A 387 4.40 -9.81 -13.45
CA ASN A 387 4.82 -9.19 -14.71
C ASN A 387 3.65 -8.62 -15.52
N GLU A 388 2.44 -8.64 -14.95
CA GLU A 388 1.22 -8.14 -15.60
C GLU A 388 1.17 -6.60 -15.51
N ILE A 389 0.55 -5.99 -16.51
CA ILE A 389 0.38 -4.54 -16.59
C ILE A 389 -1.08 -4.20 -16.24
N PHE A 390 -1.24 -3.18 -15.42
CA PHE A 390 -2.51 -2.70 -14.94
C PHE A 390 -2.67 -1.23 -15.31
N THR A 391 -3.92 -0.80 -15.48
CA THR A 391 -4.29 0.57 -15.79
C THR A 391 -5.45 0.97 -14.91
N VAL A 392 -5.34 2.13 -14.28
CA VAL A 392 -6.51 2.79 -13.70
C VAL A 392 -7.21 3.48 -14.84
N GLY A 393 -8.35 2.94 -15.18
CA GLY A 393 -9.29 3.56 -16.07
C GLY A 393 -10.34 4.35 -15.34
#